data_AF-A0A368TM72-F1
#
_entry.id   AF-A0A368TM72-F1
#
_cell.length_a   1.000
_cell.length_b   1.000
_cell.length_c   1.000
_cell.angle_alpha   90.00
_cell.angle_beta   90.00
_cell.angle_gamma   90.00
#
_symmetry.space_group_name_H-M   'P 1'
#
loop_
_entity.id
_entity.type
_entity.pdbx_description
1 polymer ?
#
loop_
_entity_poly.entity_id
_entity_poly.type
_entity_poly.pdbx_seq_one_letter_code
_entity_poly.pdbx_strand_id
1 'polypeptide(L)'
;GSGDLLSERLLTAGHVLVERRIVADDIYRIRAVVSDWIARADIQAVLVNGGTGFTVRDTTPEALAPLFDKTIDGYGELFRQRSYATIGGSTMQSRAVAGVANRSLVFAMPGSPRACATAWDDIIAAQLDARTRPCNFVAMVLPDSQHCASRSTEIAQEVSV
;
A
#
# COMPACT_ATOMS: atom_id res chain seq x y z
N GLY A 1 16.26 1.58 -10.60
CA GLY A 1 15.62 2.72 -9.93
C GLY A 1 14.58 2.24 -8.93
N SER A 2 13.92 3.14 -8.18
CA SER A 2 13.01 2.75 -7.09
C SER A 2 11.80 1.91 -7.54
N GLY A 3 11.26 2.17 -8.74
CA GLY A 3 10.22 1.32 -9.31
C GLY A 3 10.68 -0.10 -9.66
N ASP A 4 11.97 -0.28 -10.01
CA ASP A 4 12.53 -1.61 -10.25
C ASP A 4 12.68 -2.38 -8.94
N LEU A 5 13.12 -1.71 -7.87
CA LEU A 5 13.19 -2.30 -6.53
C LEU A 5 11.83 -2.78 -6.04
N LEU A 6 10.76 -1.99 -6.22
CA LEU A 6 9.42 -2.43 -5.85
C LEU A 6 8.95 -3.61 -6.69
N SER A 7 9.24 -3.59 -8.00
CA SER A 7 8.91 -4.69 -8.92
C SER A 7 9.62 -5.99 -8.54
N GLU A 8 10.91 -5.93 -8.21
CA GLU A 8 11.67 -7.09 -7.78
C GLU A 8 11.10 -7.69 -6.49
N ARG A 9 10.81 -6.85 -5.50
CA ARG A 9 10.36 -7.30 -4.19
C ARG A 9 8.95 -7.89 -4.19
N LEU A 10 8.03 -7.28 -4.94
CA LEU A 10 6.68 -7.84 -5.04
C LEU A 10 6.71 -9.19 -5.76
N LEU A 11 7.54 -9.34 -6.81
CA LEU A 11 7.68 -10.61 -7.53
C LEU A 11 8.33 -11.67 -6.64
N THR A 12 9.36 -11.30 -5.89
CA THR A 12 10.05 -12.19 -4.94
C THR A 12 9.10 -12.66 -3.82
N ALA A 13 8.17 -11.81 -3.39
CA ALA A 13 7.13 -12.16 -2.43
C ALA A 13 6.00 -13.02 -3.02
N GLY A 14 6.01 -13.30 -4.33
CA GLY A 14 5.01 -14.11 -5.01
C GLY A 14 3.77 -13.34 -5.49
N HIS A 15 3.80 -12.01 -5.46
CA HIS A 15 2.74 -11.18 -6.06
C HIS A 15 2.92 -11.06 -7.57
N VAL A 16 1.85 -10.66 -8.27
CA VAL A 16 1.85 -10.44 -9.71
C VAL A 16 1.95 -8.95 -9.99
N LEU A 17 2.91 -8.55 -10.84
CA LEU A 17 2.94 -7.19 -11.40
C LEU A 17 2.02 -7.12 -12.62
N VAL A 18 0.79 -6.65 -12.42
CA VAL A 18 -0.22 -6.53 -13.50
C VAL A 18 0.16 -5.43 -14.49
N GLU A 19 0.52 -4.26 -13.97
CA GLU A 19 0.89 -3.11 -14.80
C GLU A 19 1.88 -2.20 -14.06
N ARG A 20 2.71 -1.49 -14.82
CA ARG A 20 3.61 -0.45 -14.32
C ARG A 20 3.63 0.73 -15.27
N ARG A 21 3.58 1.94 -14.72
CA ARG A 21 3.74 3.19 -15.49
C ARG A 21 4.68 4.16 -14.79
N ILE A 22 5.33 4.99 -15.61
CA ILE A 22 6.05 6.19 -15.17
C ILE A 22 5.20 7.37 -15.63
N VAL A 23 4.86 8.24 -14.69
CA VAL A 23 4.00 9.40 -14.90
C VAL A 23 4.77 10.64 -14.50
N ALA A 24 4.55 11.75 -15.20
CA ALA A 24 5.09 13.04 -14.78
C ALA A 24 4.44 13.49 -13.45
N ASP A 25 5.15 14.32 -12.71
CA ASP A 25 4.69 14.96 -11.47
C ASP A 25 3.55 15.97 -11.74
N ASP A 26 2.36 15.44 -12.06
CA ASP A 26 1.15 16.18 -12.39
C ASP A 26 -0.07 15.51 -11.74
N ILE A 27 -0.86 16.31 -11.02
CA ILE A 27 -2.04 15.84 -10.27
C ILE A 27 -3.01 15.07 -11.16
N TYR A 28 -3.31 15.60 -12.35
CA TYR A 28 -4.35 15.07 -13.22
C TYR A 28 -3.92 13.77 -13.87
N ARG A 29 -2.65 13.67 -14.28
CA ARG A 29 -2.08 12.44 -14.84
C ARG A 29 -2.00 11.32 -13.80
N ILE A 30 -1.57 11.64 -12.58
CA ILE A 30 -1.55 10.66 -11.48
C ILE A 30 -2.98 10.17 -11.20
N ARG A 31 -3.95 11.08 -11.10
CA ARG A 31 -5.37 10.72 -10.91
C ARG A 31 -5.89 9.84 -12.03
N ALA A 32 -5.65 10.20 -13.29
CA ALA A 32 -6.14 9.43 -14.42
C ALA A 32 -5.65 7.97 -14.39
N VAL A 33 -4.35 7.75 -14.14
CA VAL A 33 -3.78 6.39 -14.07
C VAL A 33 -4.30 5.64 -12.86
N VAL A 34 -4.29 6.26 -11.68
CA VAL A 34 -4.67 5.55 -10.44
C VAL A 34 -6.18 5.28 -10.41
N SER A 35 -7.02 6.19 -10.90
CA SER A 35 -8.46 5.94 -11.03
C SER A 35 -8.78 4.81 -12.01
N ASP A 36 -8.06 4.72 -13.14
CA ASP A 36 -8.20 3.58 -14.07
C ASP A 36 -7.86 2.25 -13.38
N TRP A 37 -6.76 2.22 -12.62
CA TRP A 37 -6.37 1.02 -11.87
C TRP A 37 -7.31 0.68 -10.73
N ILE A 38 -7.88 1.67 -10.04
CA ILE A 38 -8.90 1.47 -8.99
C ILE A 38 -10.18 0.84 -9.57
N ALA A 39 -10.56 1.17 -10.80
CA ALA A 39 -11.75 0.63 -11.46
C ALA A 39 -11.57 -0.81 -11.98
N ARG A 40 -10.33 -1.30 -12.03
CA ARG A 40 -9.96 -2.58 -12.63
C ARG A 40 -10.00 -3.73 -11.63
N ALA A 41 -10.76 -4.77 -11.95
CA ALA A 41 -10.93 -5.94 -11.09
C ALA A 41 -9.66 -6.79 -10.91
N ASP A 42 -8.71 -6.69 -11.84
CA ASP A 42 -7.43 -7.41 -11.80
C ASP A 42 -6.37 -6.73 -10.91
N ILE A 43 -6.61 -5.51 -10.41
CA ILE A 43 -5.65 -4.75 -9.60
C ILE A 43 -6.18 -4.54 -8.16
N GLN A 44 -5.56 -5.23 -7.20
CA GLN A 44 -5.93 -5.14 -5.78
C GLN A 44 -5.11 -4.13 -4.98
N ALA A 45 -3.91 -3.79 -5.44
CA ALA A 45 -3.02 -2.86 -4.76
C ALA A 45 -2.21 -2.02 -5.77
N VAL A 46 -2.06 -0.74 -5.46
CA VAL A 46 -1.30 0.24 -6.23
C VAL A 46 -0.19 0.79 -5.35
N LEU A 47 1.05 0.76 -5.86
CA LEU A 47 2.21 1.36 -5.22
C LEU A 47 2.64 2.59 -6.04
N VAL A 48 2.72 3.74 -5.38
CA VAL A 48 3.16 5.00 -5.99
C VAL A 48 4.41 5.47 -5.26
N ASN A 49 5.49 5.71 -5.99
CA ASN A 49 6.72 6.26 -5.42
C ASN A 49 7.10 7.59 -6.06
N GLY A 50 7.43 8.58 -5.24
CA GLY A 50 7.78 9.94 -5.69
C GLY A 50 6.66 10.96 -5.50
N GLY A 51 7.00 12.24 -5.62
CA GLY A 51 6.06 13.36 -5.52
C GLY A 51 5.45 13.58 -4.12
N THR A 52 6.06 13.04 -3.06
CA THR A 52 5.56 13.16 -1.66
C THR A 52 6.37 14.15 -0.82
N GLY A 53 7.26 14.93 -1.41
CA GLY A 53 8.00 16.00 -0.73
C GLY A 53 7.17 17.29 -0.57
N PHE A 54 7.87 18.42 -0.46
CA PHE A 54 7.30 19.76 -0.29
C PHE A 54 7.70 20.74 -1.41
N THR A 55 8.28 20.25 -2.50
CA THR A 55 8.53 21.08 -3.68
C THR A 55 7.21 21.31 -4.44
N VAL A 56 7.20 22.31 -5.33
CA VAL A 56 6.02 22.60 -6.17
C VAL A 56 5.60 21.45 -7.09
N ARG A 57 6.49 20.48 -7.33
CA ARG A 57 6.20 19.28 -8.14
C ARG A 57 5.70 18.12 -7.29
N ASP A 58 5.85 18.19 -5.97
CA ASP A 58 5.42 17.10 -5.10
C ASP A 58 3.91 17.17 -4.89
N THR A 59 3.17 16.49 -5.76
CA THR A 59 1.70 16.55 -5.78
C THR A 59 1.02 15.19 -5.58
N THR A 60 1.76 14.13 -5.26
CA THR A 60 1.22 12.78 -5.13
C THR A 60 0.14 12.69 -4.05
N PRO A 61 0.31 13.24 -2.82
CA PRO A 61 -0.76 13.21 -1.82
C PRO A 61 -2.02 13.97 -2.26
N GLU A 62 -1.87 15.13 -2.90
CA GLU A 62 -2.98 15.92 -3.45
C GLU A 62 -3.73 15.20 -4.57
N ALA A 63 -3.01 14.41 -5.37
CA ALA A 63 -3.59 13.60 -6.42
C ALA A 63 -4.43 12.46 -5.84
N LEU A 64 -3.91 11.76 -4.83
CA LEU A 64 -4.47 10.50 -4.35
C LEU A 64 -5.52 10.66 -3.25
N ALA A 65 -5.35 11.58 -2.30
CA ALA A 65 -6.24 11.71 -1.15
C ALA A 65 -7.73 11.88 -1.54
N PRO A 66 -8.10 12.65 -2.58
CA PRO A 66 -9.49 12.78 -3.01
C PRO A 66 -10.09 11.51 -3.64
N LEU A 67 -9.26 10.50 -3.97
CA LEU A 67 -9.72 9.24 -4.55
C LEU A 67 -10.08 8.20 -3.48
N PHE A 68 -9.70 8.41 -2.23
CA PHE A 68 -9.87 7.42 -1.18
C PHE A 68 -11.30 7.43 -0.63
N ASP A 69 -11.92 6.24 -0.56
CA ASP A 69 -13.13 6.01 0.24
C ASP A 69 -12.79 6.12 1.73
N LYS A 70 -11.61 5.61 2.12
CA LYS A 70 -11.09 5.65 3.48
C LYS A 70 -9.57 5.83 3.47
N THR A 71 -9.07 6.74 4.30
CA THR A 71 -7.62 6.88 4.54
C THR A 71 -7.14 5.77 5.48
N ILE A 72 -5.90 5.32 5.28
CA ILE A 72 -5.18 4.40 6.17
C ILE A 72 -4.12 5.23 6.91
N ASP A 73 -4.53 6.01 7.92
CA ASP A 73 -3.64 6.95 8.62
C ASP A 73 -2.41 6.27 9.23
N GLY A 74 -2.61 5.06 9.76
CA GLY A 74 -1.55 4.25 10.37
C GLY A 74 -0.39 3.92 9.43
N TYR A 75 -0.59 3.93 8.11
CA TYR A 75 0.52 3.74 7.16
C TYR A 75 1.52 4.91 7.21
N GLY A 76 1.03 6.14 7.09
CA GLY A 76 1.89 7.32 7.08
C GLY A 76 2.59 7.51 8.43
N GLU A 77 1.88 7.24 9.53
CA GLU A 77 2.40 7.27 10.89
C GLU A 77 3.52 6.25 11.09
N LEU A 78 3.26 4.97 10.80
CA LEU A 78 4.24 3.91 10.96
C LEU A 78 5.44 4.09 10.03
N PHE A 79 5.21 4.52 8.78
CA PHE A 79 6.29 4.83 7.84
C PHE A 79 7.22 5.91 8.39
N ARG A 80 6.67 7.00 8.93
CA ARG A 80 7.48 8.08 9.50
C ARG A 80 8.20 7.64 10.77
N GLN A 81 7.57 6.80 11.60
CA GLN A 81 8.19 6.21 12.79
C GLN A 81 9.39 5.32 12.41
N ARG A 82 9.23 4.40 11.45
CA ARG A 82 10.32 3.55 10.95
C ARG A 82 11.43 4.36 10.31
N SER A 83 11.06 5.35 9.50
CA SER A 83 12.01 6.26 8.86
C SER A 83 12.81 7.05 9.89
N TYR A 84 12.21 7.52 10.98
CA TYR A 84 12.89 8.28 12.03
C TYR A 84 14.12 7.53 12.58
N ALA A 85 14.04 6.20 12.74
CA ALA A 85 15.17 5.39 13.20
C ALA A 85 16.40 5.44 12.26
N THR A 86 16.22 5.81 10.99
CA THR A 86 17.29 5.84 9.98
C THR A 86 17.64 7.24 9.47
N ILE A 87 16.72 8.21 9.53
CA ILE A 87 16.93 9.58 9.02
C ILE A 87 16.61 10.70 10.02
N GLY A 88 16.22 10.33 11.25
CA GLY A 88 15.82 11.27 12.28
C GLY A 88 14.71 12.22 11.81
N GLY A 89 14.82 13.48 12.20
CA GLY A 89 13.84 14.52 11.89
C GLY A 89 13.61 14.78 10.40
N SER A 90 14.50 14.32 9.51
CA SER A 90 14.31 14.44 8.05
C SER A 90 13.03 13.72 7.57
N THR A 91 12.51 12.77 8.35
CA THR A 91 11.22 12.10 8.10
C THR A 91 10.05 13.08 7.95
N MET A 92 10.13 14.27 8.58
CA MET A 92 9.11 15.32 8.45
C MET A 92 8.96 15.87 7.03
N GLN A 93 9.98 15.73 6.18
CA GLN A 93 9.92 16.18 4.77
C GLN A 93 9.20 15.22 3.83
N SER A 94 8.58 14.16 4.36
CA SER A 94 7.83 13.17 3.59
C SER A 94 6.37 13.14 3.98
N ARG A 95 5.50 13.16 2.98
CA ARG A 95 4.03 13.08 3.09
C ARG A 95 3.51 11.73 2.58
N ALA A 96 4.14 10.63 3.00
CA ALA A 96 3.66 9.28 2.71
C ALA A 96 2.21 9.11 3.20
N VAL A 97 1.36 8.55 2.34
CA VAL A 97 -0.09 8.43 2.55
C VAL A 97 -0.60 7.14 1.92
N ALA A 98 -1.65 6.56 2.49
CA ALA A 98 -2.32 5.42 1.91
C ALA A 98 -3.83 5.50 2.12
N GLY A 99 -4.57 4.76 1.32
CA GLY A 99 -6.02 4.69 1.39
C GLY A 99 -6.59 3.46 0.70
N VAL A 100 -7.88 3.27 0.89
CA VAL A 100 -8.71 2.29 0.20
C VAL A 100 -9.63 3.04 -0.75
N ALA A 101 -9.75 2.56 -1.98
CA ALA A 101 -10.69 3.07 -2.98
C ALA A 101 -11.22 1.90 -3.81
N ASN A 102 -12.53 1.72 -3.91
CA ASN A 102 -13.18 0.63 -4.66
C ASN A 102 -12.60 -0.77 -4.32
N ARG A 103 -12.33 -1.02 -3.03
CA ARG A 103 -11.64 -2.23 -2.54
C ARG A 103 -10.21 -2.45 -3.07
N SER A 104 -9.58 -1.45 -3.66
CA SER A 104 -8.16 -1.45 -3.98
C SER A 104 -7.38 -0.65 -2.94
N LEU A 105 -6.22 -1.18 -2.55
CA LEU A 105 -5.28 -0.47 -1.68
C LEU A 105 -4.41 0.46 -2.52
N VAL A 106 -4.14 1.67 -2.01
CA VAL A 106 -3.21 2.60 -2.64
C VAL A 106 -2.20 3.05 -1.60
N PHE A 107 -0.91 2.84 -1.85
CA PHE A 107 0.19 3.28 -0.99
C PHE A 107 1.10 4.23 -1.74
N ALA A 108 1.29 5.44 -1.20
CA ALA A 108 2.20 6.44 -1.73
C ALA A 108 3.38 6.69 -0.79
N MET A 109 4.59 6.57 -1.33
CA MET A 109 5.86 6.68 -0.60
C MET A 109 6.86 7.59 -1.31
N PRO A 110 7.93 8.03 -0.63
CA PRO A 110 8.98 8.83 -1.28
C PRO A 110 9.70 8.08 -2.40
N GLY A 111 10.21 8.85 -3.36
CA GLY A 111 10.87 8.30 -4.56
C GLY A 111 12.26 7.71 -4.32
N SER A 112 12.85 7.83 -3.14
CA SER A 112 14.19 7.27 -2.88
C SER A 112 14.15 5.74 -2.73
N PRO A 113 15.14 4.99 -3.25
CA PRO A 113 15.16 3.53 -3.13
C PRO A 113 15.07 3.05 -1.67
N ARG A 114 15.73 3.76 -0.75
CA ARG A 114 15.68 3.44 0.69
C ARG A 114 14.30 3.65 1.30
N ALA A 115 13.59 4.71 0.92
CA ALA A 115 12.23 4.93 1.41
C ALA A 115 11.25 3.89 0.89
N CYS A 116 11.36 3.55 -0.41
CA CYS A 116 10.63 2.40 -0.97
C CYS A 116 11.00 1.12 -0.22
N ALA A 117 12.26 1.00 0.19
CA ALA A 117 12.74 -0.16 0.91
C ALA A 117 12.01 -0.35 2.25
N THR A 118 12.04 0.70 3.08
CA THR A 118 11.34 0.79 4.36
C THR A 118 9.84 0.58 4.20
N ALA A 119 9.21 1.22 3.21
CA ALA A 119 7.77 1.08 3.01
C ALA A 119 7.37 -0.36 2.68
N TRP A 120 8.13 -1.04 1.81
CA TRP A 120 7.83 -2.41 1.44
C TRP A 120 8.16 -3.41 2.54
N ASP A 121 9.43 -3.44 2.98
CA ASP A 121 9.94 -4.48 3.87
C ASP A 121 9.31 -4.40 5.26
N ASP A 122 9.17 -3.19 5.80
CA ASP A 122 8.79 -3.03 7.21
C ASP A 122 7.26 -2.92 7.41
N ILE A 123 6.49 -2.73 6.32
CA ILE A 123 5.07 -2.39 6.40
C ILE A 123 4.24 -3.14 5.36
N ILE A 124 4.40 -2.84 4.06
CA ILE A 124 3.45 -3.26 3.03
C ILE A 124 3.47 -4.77 2.82
N ALA A 125 4.65 -5.40 2.77
CA ALA A 125 4.77 -6.84 2.49
C ALA A 125 3.96 -7.67 3.49
N ALA A 126 4.09 -7.38 4.79
CA ALA A 126 3.32 -8.07 5.83
C ALA A 126 1.81 -7.83 5.69
N GLN A 127 1.39 -6.62 5.31
CA GLN A 127 -0.03 -6.29 5.16
C GLN A 127 -0.67 -6.88 3.90
N LEU A 128 0.13 -7.29 2.91
CA LEU A 128 -0.29 -8.01 1.71
C LEU A 128 -0.07 -9.54 1.80
N ASP A 129 0.47 -10.03 2.91
CA ASP A 129 0.60 -11.47 3.17
C ASP A 129 -0.61 -11.98 3.98
N ALA A 130 -1.35 -12.92 3.39
CA ALA A 130 -2.54 -13.53 3.98
C ALA A 130 -2.26 -14.24 5.31
N ARG A 131 -1.00 -14.62 5.56
CA ARG A 131 -0.55 -15.37 6.74
C ARG A 131 -0.28 -14.47 7.93
N THR A 132 -0.16 -13.16 7.73
CA THR A 132 0.14 -12.18 8.79
C THR A 132 -0.97 -12.13 9.83
N ARG A 133 -0.56 -12.18 11.10
CA ARG A 133 -1.42 -12.09 12.30
C ARG A 133 -1.10 -10.81 13.09
N PRO A 134 -2.06 -10.25 13.86
CA PRO A 134 -3.43 -10.74 14.04
C PRO A 134 -4.36 -10.46 12.85
N CYS A 135 -4.01 -9.51 11.98
CA CYS A 135 -4.79 -9.13 10.81
C CYS A 135 -3.92 -8.58 9.67
N ASN A 136 -4.50 -8.53 8.48
CA ASN A 136 -3.92 -8.01 7.23
C ASN A 136 -5.05 -7.57 6.27
N PHE A 137 -4.71 -6.99 5.11
CA PHE A 137 -5.71 -6.49 4.16
C PHE A 137 -6.18 -7.52 3.12
N VAL A 138 -5.60 -8.73 3.06
CA VAL A 138 -5.85 -9.67 1.95
C VAL A 138 -7.32 -10.05 1.85
N ALA A 139 -7.98 -10.34 2.97
CA ALA A 139 -9.40 -10.70 2.98
C ALA A 139 -10.33 -9.58 2.49
N MET A 140 -9.91 -8.31 2.61
CA MET A 140 -10.67 -7.16 2.13
C MET A 140 -10.59 -7.03 0.61
N VAL A 141 -9.40 -7.20 0.04
CA VAL A 141 -9.17 -7.03 -1.40
C VAL A 141 -9.55 -8.27 -2.21
N LEU A 142 -9.47 -9.47 -1.60
CA LEU A 142 -9.81 -10.77 -2.18
C LEU A 142 -10.82 -11.54 -1.29
N PRO A 143 -12.09 -11.12 -1.21
CA PRO A 143 -13.09 -11.74 -0.33
C PRO A 143 -13.43 -13.18 -0.73
N ASP A 144 -13.30 -13.53 -2.01
CA ASP A 144 -13.57 -14.87 -2.54
C ASP A 144 -12.35 -15.80 -2.46
N SER A 145 -11.21 -15.33 -1.94
CA SER A 145 -10.08 -16.21 -1.68
C SER A 145 -10.46 -17.22 -0.60
N GLN A 146 -10.18 -18.51 -0.84
CA GLN A 146 -10.50 -19.59 0.11
C GLN A 146 -10.08 -19.18 1.52
N HIS A 147 -11.04 -19.20 2.45
CA HIS A 147 -10.75 -18.88 3.83
C HIS A 147 -9.62 -19.79 4.31
N CYS A 148 -8.50 -19.19 4.71
CA CYS A 148 -7.40 -19.94 5.31
C CYS A 148 -7.99 -20.79 6.45
N ALA A 149 -7.87 -22.13 6.36
CA ALA A 149 -8.56 -23.08 7.24
C ALA A 149 -8.33 -22.81 8.74
N SER A 150 -7.24 -22.11 9.08
CA SER A 150 -6.92 -21.67 10.45
C SER A 150 -7.86 -20.61 11.04
N ARG A 151 -8.77 -20.01 10.25
CA ARG A 151 -9.88 -19.17 10.76
C ARG A 151 -11.13 -19.98 11.14
N SER A 152 -11.12 -21.29 10.89
CA SER A 152 -12.22 -22.20 11.22
C SER A 152 -11.85 -23.07 12.42
N THR A 153 -11.48 -22.44 13.54
CA THR A 153 -11.36 -23.17 14.81
C THR A 153 -12.62 -22.94 15.63
N GLU A 154 -13.50 -23.93 15.56
CA GLU A 154 -14.37 -24.45 16.62
C GLU A 154 -15.12 -23.42 17.49
N ILE A 155 -16.35 -23.10 17.09
CA ILE A 155 -17.44 -22.83 18.05
C ILE A 155 -18.53 -23.86 17.81
N ALA A 156 -18.38 -25.03 18.44
CA ALA A 156 -19.46 -25.94 18.73
C ALA A 156 -19.07 -26.77 19.95
N GLN A 157 -18.93 -26.12 21.11
CA GLN A 157 -19.00 -26.81 22.39
C GLN A 157 -20.47 -27.12 22.70
N GLU A 158 -20.75 -28.42 22.79
CA GLU A 158 -21.64 -29.08 23.75
C GLU A 158 -22.68 -28.20 24.47
N VAL A 159 -23.95 -28.42 24.15
CA VAL A 159 -25.01 -28.39 25.16
C VAL A 159 -25.75 -29.72 25.09
N SER A 160 -25.34 -30.63 25.97
CA SER A 160 -26.09 -31.80 26.36
C SER A 160 -27.24 -31.38 27.28
N VAL A 161 -28.49 -31.60 26.84
CA VAL A 161 -29.61 -32.11 27.66
C VAL A 161 -30.46 -33.00 26.76
#